data_AF-A0A946DGL4-F1
#
_entry.id   AF-A0A946DGL4-F1
#
_cell.length_a   1.000
_cell.length_b   1.000
_cell.length_c   1.000
_cell.angle_alpha   90.00
_cell.angle_beta   90.00
_cell.angle_gamma   90.00
#
_symmetry.space_group_name_H-M   'P 1'
#
loop_
_entity.id
_entity.type
_entity.pdbx_description
1 polymer ?
#
loop_
_entity_poly.entity_id
_entity_poly.type
_entity_poly.pdbx_seq_one_letter_code
_entity_poly.pdbx_strand_id
1 'polypeptide(L)'
;MKNKINRYISSGILITLFVFSFVGKAQAVPAFARQMGTACSACHFQNYPALNSFGRMFRSKGFTMGGMQKMVEGDGLSLPSNLNASVITKIRYQDKASNPLCQDTFRL
;
A
#
# COMPACT_ATOMS: atom_id res chain seq x y z
N MET A 1 -39.18 -22.77 18.18
CA MET A 1 -38.48 -21.96 17.15
C MET A 1 -37.16 -21.34 17.63
N LYS A 2 -37.01 -20.96 18.90
CA LYS A 2 -35.80 -20.32 19.46
C LYS A 2 -34.49 -21.15 19.32
N ASN A 3 -34.56 -22.48 19.36
CA ASN A 3 -33.38 -23.36 19.21
C ASN A 3 -32.75 -23.35 17.81
N LYS A 4 -33.52 -23.13 16.74
CA LYS A 4 -32.95 -23.04 15.38
C LYS A 4 -32.15 -21.74 15.22
N ILE A 5 -32.68 -20.63 15.75
CA ILE A 5 -32.02 -19.32 15.76
C ILE A 5 -30.73 -19.37 16.56
N ASN A 6 -30.73 -19.98 17.75
CA ASN A 6 -29.51 -20.13 18.57
C ASN A 6 -28.42 -20.98 17.90
N ARG A 7 -28.84 -21.98 17.09
CA ARG A 7 -27.94 -22.78 16.26
C ARG A 7 -27.25 -21.98 15.15
N TYR A 8 -27.97 -21.06 14.51
CA TYR A 8 -27.38 -20.20 13.48
C TYR A 8 -26.44 -19.14 14.10
N ILE A 9 -26.80 -18.59 15.26
CA ILE A 9 -25.97 -17.63 15.99
C ILE A 9 -24.65 -18.28 16.42
N SER A 10 -24.71 -19.46 17.05
CA SER A 10 -23.52 -20.20 17.47
C SER A 10 -22.63 -20.60 16.28
N SER A 11 -23.23 -21.02 15.16
CA SER A 11 -22.48 -21.32 13.93
C SER A 11 -21.82 -20.07 13.34
N GLY A 12 -22.50 -18.92 13.37
CA GLY A 12 -21.95 -17.65 12.89
C GLY A 12 -20.73 -17.21 13.72
N ILE A 13 -20.83 -17.30 15.05
CA ILE A 13 -19.72 -16.97 15.96
C ILE A 13 -18.51 -17.87 15.69
N LEU A 14 -18.72 -19.18 15.54
CA LEU A 14 -17.63 -20.13 15.23
C LEU A 14 -16.93 -19.81 13.91
N ILE A 15 -17.70 -19.48 12.86
CA ILE A 15 -17.15 -19.11 11.55
C ILE A 15 -16.32 -17.83 11.65
N THR A 16 -16.82 -16.80 12.35
CA THR A 16 -16.09 -15.55 12.54
C THR A 16 -14.78 -15.76 13.30
N LEU A 17 -14.80 -16.54 14.39
CA LEU A 17 -13.60 -16.86 15.17
C LEU A 17 -12.57 -17.66 14.35
N PHE A 18 -13.04 -18.59 13.52
CA PHE A 18 -12.18 -19.37 12.64
C PHE A 18 -11.47 -18.49 11.61
N VAL A 19 -12.19 -17.55 10.96
CA VAL A 19 -11.60 -16.62 9.98
C VAL A 19 -10.53 -15.72 10.62
N PHE A 20 -10.77 -15.22 11.84
CA PHE A 20 -9.80 -14.37 12.54
C PHE A 20 -8.48 -15.08 12.90
N SER A 21 -8.50 -16.42 13.01
CA SER A 21 -7.30 -17.20 13.30
C SER A 21 -6.26 -17.19 12.17
N PHE A 22 -6.64 -16.75 10.96
CA PHE A 22 -5.76 -16.68 9.79
C PHE A 22 -5.20 -15.27 9.51
N VAL A 23 -5.43 -14.28 10.37
CA VAL A 23 -4.80 -12.96 10.25
C VAL A 23 -3.30 -13.07 10.59
N GLY A 24 -2.46 -13.12 9.55
CA GLY A 24 -1.01 -13.05 9.68
C GLY A 24 -0.53 -11.66 10.07
N LYS A 25 0.64 -11.57 10.73
CA LYS A 25 1.29 -10.29 11.05
C LYS A 25 1.64 -9.57 9.75
N ALA A 26 1.12 -8.36 9.56
CA ALA A 26 1.52 -7.48 8.47
C ALA A 26 2.98 -7.05 8.65
N GLN A 27 3.91 -7.72 7.95
CA GLN A 27 5.32 -7.37 7.94
C GLN A 27 5.57 -6.32 6.85
N ALA A 28 6.25 -5.22 7.20
CA ALA A 28 6.76 -4.27 6.21
C ALA A 28 7.70 -5.03 5.26
N VAL A 29 7.54 -4.88 3.94
CA VAL A 29 8.32 -5.63 2.94
C VAL A 29 9.81 -5.34 3.14
N PRO A 30 10.59 -6.26 3.75
CA PRO A 30 11.92 -5.92 4.27
C PRO A 30 12.94 -5.76 3.15
N ALA A 31 12.67 -6.31 1.97
CA ALA A 31 13.48 -6.12 0.76
C ALA A 31 13.60 -4.63 0.39
N PHE A 32 12.53 -3.85 0.58
CA PHE A 32 12.48 -2.45 0.19
C PHE A 32 13.29 -1.54 1.14
N ALA A 33 13.24 -1.79 2.45
CA ALA A 33 14.05 -1.05 3.43
C ALA A 33 15.56 -1.33 3.26
N ARG A 34 15.92 -2.57 2.90
CA ARG A 34 17.33 -2.96 2.68
C ARG A 34 17.94 -2.34 1.42
N GLN A 35 17.15 -2.17 0.35
CA GLN A 35 17.62 -1.53 -0.88
C GLN A 35 18.00 -0.05 -0.69
N MET A 36 17.30 0.65 0.22
CA MET A 36 17.53 2.08 0.45
C MET A 36 18.61 2.34 1.51
N GLY A 37 18.83 1.42 2.45
CA GLY A 37 19.87 1.55 3.48
C GLY A 37 19.66 2.72 4.44
N THR A 38 18.48 3.32 4.49
CA THR A 38 18.14 4.47 5.36
C THR A 38 17.42 4.03 6.62
N ALA A 39 17.56 4.81 7.69
CA ALA A 39 16.83 4.57 8.94
C ALA A 39 15.31 4.64 8.72
N CYS A 40 14.54 3.79 9.41
CA CYS A 40 13.09 3.72 9.26
C CYS A 40 12.39 5.07 9.57
N SER A 41 12.96 5.87 10.49
CA SER A 41 12.51 7.22 10.84
C SER A 41 12.69 8.24 9.71
N ALA A 42 13.51 7.94 8.70
CA ALA A 42 13.63 8.79 7.52
C ALA A 42 12.31 8.84 6.74
N CYS A 43 11.59 7.72 6.64
CA CYS A 43 10.32 7.62 5.90
C CYS A 43 9.07 7.65 6.79
N HIS A 44 9.19 7.21 8.04
CA HIS A 44 8.06 7.05 8.95
C HIS A 44 8.15 7.96 10.17
N PHE A 45 6.99 8.25 10.76
CA PHE A 45 6.94 8.74 12.13
C PHE A 45 7.29 7.61 13.12
N GLN A 46 7.61 7.98 14.36
CA GLN A 46 7.84 7.01 15.45
C GLN A 46 6.65 6.06 15.65
N ASN A 47 5.45 6.53 15.30
CA ASN A 47 4.26 5.69 15.15
C ASN A 47 4.22 5.03 13.76
N TYR A 48 4.89 3.87 13.63
CA TYR A 48 4.84 3.05 12.43
C TYR A 48 3.41 2.50 12.21
N PRO A 49 2.89 2.42 10.95
CA PRO A 49 3.56 2.61 9.66
C PRO A 49 3.27 3.97 8.99
N ALA A 50 2.85 5.00 9.75
CA ALA A 50 2.48 6.28 9.16
C ALA A 50 3.69 6.95 8.46
N LEU A 51 3.52 7.34 7.19
CA LEU A 51 4.57 8.02 6.42
C LEU A 51 4.63 9.50 6.78
N ASN A 52 5.84 10.00 7.01
CA ASN A 52 6.10 11.43 7.17
C ASN A 52 6.01 12.16 5.80
N SER A 53 6.22 13.48 5.79
CA SER A 53 6.15 14.27 4.55
C SER A 53 7.13 13.76 3.48
N PHE A 54 8.35 13.41 3.89
CA PHE A 54 9.36 12.83 3.02
C PHE A 54 8.90 11.47 2.46
N GLY A 55 8.47 10.54 3.31
CA GLY A 55 8.03 9.20 2.89
C GLY A 55 6.86 9.23 1.91
N ARG A 56 5.92 10.17 2.07
CA ARG A 56 4.82 10.37 1.12
C ARG A 56 5.32 10.85 -0.24
N MET A 57 6.23 11.82 -0.25
CA MET A 57 6.83 12.32 -1.48
C MET A 57 7.71 11.27 -2.16
N PHE A 58 8.44 10.49 -1.39
CA PHE A 58 9.25 9.39 -1.90
C PHE A 58 8.39 8.30 -2.57
N ARG A 59 7.27 7.94 -1.93
CA ARG A 59 6.28 7.04 -2.53
C ARG A 59 5.65 7.61 -3.79
N SER A 60 5.31 8.91 -3.81
CA SER A 60 4.72 9.55 -5.00
C SER A 60 5.71 9.64 -6.16
N LYS A 61 7.01 9.72 -5.89
CA LYS A 61 8.10 9.66 -6.88
C LYS A 61 8.46 8.24 -7.31
N GLY A 62 7.62 7.25 -7.01
CA GLY A 62 7.85 5.86 -7.40
C GLY A 62 9.04 5.23 -6.69
N PHE A 63 9.31 5.62 -5.44
CA PHE A 63 10.39 5.08 -4.62
C PHE A 63 11.79 5.38 -5.16
N THR A 64 11.95 6.54 -5.81
CA THR A 64 13.23 7.01 -6.33
C THR A 64 13.75 8.21 -5.55
N MET A 65 15.02 8.14 -5.16
CA MET A 65 15.76 9.28 -4.61
C MET A 65 16.30 10.09 -5.79
N GLY A 66 15.43 10.90 -6.41
CA GLY A 66 15.83 11.70 -7.58
C GLY A 66 17.05 12.58 -7.28
N GLY A 67 18.08 12.52 -8.14
CA GLY A 67 19.21 13.45 -8.15
C GLY A 67 20.55 12.99 -7.54
N MET A 68 20.64 11.79 -6.94
CA MET A 68 21.88 11.30 -6.29
C MET A 68 22.59 10.16 -7.04
N GLN A 69 22.07 9.76 -8.21
CA GLN A 69 22.67 8.69 -9.01
C GLN A 69 23.68 9.30 -9.98
N LYS A 70 24.90 8.73 -10.04
CA LYS A 70 25.88 9.13 -11.07
C LYS A 70 25.26 8.89 -12.44
N MET A 71 25.24 9.89 -13.30
CA MET A 71 24.75 9.72 -14.67
C MET A 71 25.87 9.12 -15.51
N VAL A 72 25.52 8.16 -16.36
CA VAL A 72 26.38 7.63 -17.41
C VAL A 72 25.90 8.28 -18.70
N GLU A 73 26.70 9.21 -19.21
CA GLU A 73 26.50 9.85 -20.50
C GLU A 73 27.03 8.93 -21.61
N GLY A 74 26.18 8.58 -22.57
CA GLY A 74 26.56 8.04 -23.88
C GLY A 74 25.89 8.84 -25.00
N ASP A 75 26.43 8.80 -26.21
CA ASP A 75 26.04 9.62 -27.39
C ASP A 75 24.52 9.66 -27.64
N GLY A 76 23.83 10.59 -26.98
CA GLY A 76 22.40 10.87 -27.12
C GLY A 76 21.47 10.39 -25.98
N LEU A 77 21.97 9.73 -24.93
CA LEU A 77 21.13 9.26 -23.83
C LEU A 77 21.85 9.31 -22.48
N SER A 78 21.35 10.13 -21.55
CA SER A 78 21.84 10.21 -20.18
C SER A 78 21.00 9.32 -19.27
N LEU A 79 21.62 8.26 -18.74
CA LEU A 79 20.96 7.29 -17.85
C LEU A 79 21.62 7.29 -16.47
N PRO A 80 20.85 7.14 -15.37
CA PRO A 80 21.43 6.94 -14.06
C PRO A 80 22.14 5.57 -13.99
N SER A 81 23.32 5.54 -13.37
CA SER A 81 24.13 4.33 -13.10
C SER A 81 23.38 3.24 -12.33
N ASN A 82 22.34 3.59 -11.56
CA ASN A 82 21.37 2.63 -11.03
C ASN A 82 19.95 3.05 -11.45
N LEU A 83 19.31 2.23 -12.28
CA LEU A 83 17.94 2.42 -12.71
C LEU A 83 16.96 1.75 -11.74
N ASN A 84 16.48 2.52 -10.76
CA ASN A 84 15.41 2.09 -9.87
C ASN A 84 14.07 2.51 -10.49
N ALA A 85 13.39 1.58 -11.20
CA ALA A 85 12.07 1.81 -11.77
C ALA A 85 11.01 0.98 -11.03
N SER A 86 9.87 1.60 -10.69
CA SER A 86 8.75 0.93 -10.02
C SER A 86 7.44 1.31 -10.70
N VAL A 87 6.66 0.30 -11.11
CA VAL A 87 5.34 0.48 -11.72
C VAL A 87 4.28 0.19 -10.67
N ILE A 88 3.45 1.18 -10.35
CA ILE A 88 2.32 1.02 -9.42
C ILE A 88 1.06 0.77 -10.23
N THR A 89 0.58 -0.48 -10.25
CA THR A 89 -0.72 -0.81 -10.82
C THR A 89 -1.79 -0.72 -9.73
N LYS A 90 -2.76 0.20 -9.89
CA LYS A 90 -3.98 0.22 -9.07
C LYS A 90 -5.17 -0.16 -9.94
N ILE A 91 -5.60 -1.41 -9.84
CA ILE A 91 -6.86 -1.85 -10.45
C ILE A 91 -7.97 -1.56 -9.43
N ARG A 92 -8.86 -0.62 -9.74
CA ARG A 92 -10.05 -0.31 -8.94
C ARG A 92 -11.26 -0.60 -9.82
N TYR A 93 -11.99 -1.66 -9.50
CA TYR A 93 -13.29 -1.92 -10.09
C TYR A 93 -14.33 -1.04 -9.37
N GLN A 94 -14.88 -0.06 -10.07
CA GLN A 94 -16.00 0.75 -9.58
C GLN A 94 -17.27 0.21 -10.26
N ASP A 95 -18.06 -0.55 -9.52
CA ASP A 95 -19.39 -0.95 -9.98
C ASP A 95 -20.33 0.26 -9.90
N LYS A 96 -20.85 0.71 -11.04
CA LYS A 96 -21.82 1.82 -11.11
C LYS A 96 -23.25 1.39 -10.76
N ALA A 97 -23.51 0.10 -10.50
CA ALA A 97 -24.86 -0.40 -10.32
C ALA A 97 -25.38 -0.38 -8.86
N SER A 98 -24.53 -0.15 -7.85
CA SER A 98 -24.89 -0.35 -6.44
C SER A 98 -24.94 0.90 -5.54
N ASN A 99 -24.66 2.11 -6.06
CA ASN A 99 -24.82 3.34 -5.26
C ASN A 99 -25.13 4.58 -6.12
N PRO A 100 -26.37 5.11 -6.09
CA PRO A 100 -26.76 6.33 -6.82
C PRO A 100 -26.10 7.62 -6.29
N LEU A 101 -25.33 7.58 -5.21
CA LEU A 101 -24.61 8.75 -4.67
C LEU A 101 -23.28 9.06 -5.41
N CYS A 102 -22.89 8.27 -6.41
CA CYS A 102 -21.60 8.42 -7.11
C CYS A 102 -21.70 9.20 -8.43
N GLN A 103 -22.73 10.04 -8.62
CA GLN A 103 -22.85 10.93 -9.79
C GLN A 103 -22.53 12.42 -9.50
N ASP A 104 -22.43 12.84 -8.23
CA ASP A 104 -22.51 14.28 -7.93
C ASP A 104 -21.26 14.94 -7.29
N THR A 105 -20.13 14.26 -7.15
CA THR A 105 -18.95 14.86 -6.47
C THR A 105 -17.76 15.22 -7.37
N PHE A 106 -17.96 15.43 -8.68
CA PHE A 106 -16.94 16.06 -9.54
C PHE A 106 -17.48 17.34 -10.19
N ARG A 107 -17.87 18.29 -9.35
CA ARG A 107 -17.84 19.73 -9.67
C ARG A 107 -17.50 20.50 -8.39
N LEU A 108 -16.20 20.60 -8.12
CA LEU A 108 -15.50 21.80 -7.63
C LEU A 108 -14.04 21.66 -8.08
#